data_AF-A0A9P3B599-F1
#
_entry.id   AF-A0A9P3B599-F1
#
_cell.length_a   1.000
_cell.length_b   1.000
_cell.length_c   1.000
_cell.angle_alpha   90.00
_cell.angle_beta   90.00
_cell.angle_gamma   90.00
#
_symmetry.space_group_name_H-M   'P 1'
#
loop_
_entity.id
_entity.type
_entity.pdbx_description
1 polymer ?
#
loop_
_entity_poly.entity_id
_entity_poly.type
_entity_poly.pdbx_seq_one_letter_code
_entity_poly.pdbx_strand_id
1 'polypeptide(L)'
;MSTMSRVALTLGLALGASAAKNSIVAPTGAETLTVALLGDYGWTGWQPLPLDFCNNVMPKLKADGVQIPREIQNDCDPGDRQAIANATIEEGATARYIENVCLRKNCSAFISVGDNFYDSGVDFTPEGIQRFYEGWANMYVGEAFNGKPWYQALGNHDVVAGSAGVDFQTRIAPLMEDRWYFGHDNLPYYTYDLTGSNWTATFVVLDSDCFVNAYQAATSVYNTDYVISCHKETQKQVDFLRKSFAESDATWKILQIHHGYISSSSNYTELAPLIDIVRENNGVVVNGHDHCMAHYQYQGMDFVLTGGAGYAEAGDCNYGVPLGPYAKWLGADAKQAANGFVTLDISYNSLKFEYYARDMLLNGADYYPVKNDQAPSYSFSVTKHATKGSK
;
A
#
# COMPACT_ATOMS: atom_id res chain seq x y z
N MET A 1 -16.22 -52.39 37.02
CA MET A 1 -15.39 -52.16 35.82
C MET A 1 -15.96 -50.94 35.12
N SER A 2 -15.26 -49.81 35.23
CA SER A 2 -15.75 -48.48 34.84
C SER A 2 -15.40 -48.18 33.39
N THR A 3 -16.40 -47.82 32.59
CA THR A 3 -16.26 -47.36 31.20
C THR A 3 -15.78 -45.91 31.18
N MET A 4 -14.50 -45.70 30.86
CA MET A 4 -13.96 -44.37 30.58
C MET A 4 -14.14 -44.01 29.11
N SER A 5 -14.97 -42.99 28.88
CA SER A 5 -15.14 -42.27 27.61
C SER A 5 -13.85 -41.55 27.25
N ARG A 6 -13.33 -41.77 26.04
CA ARG A 6 -12.23 -40.97 25.48
C ARG A 6 -12.81 -39.71 24.86
N VAL A 7 -12.75 -38.62 25.62
CA VAL A 7 -12.89 -37.26 25.07
C VAL A 7 -11.58 -36.95 24.32
N ALA A 8 -11.64 -36.93 23.00
CA ALA A 8 -10.57 -36.40 22.18
C ALA A 8 -10.64 -34.88 22.23
N LEU A 9 -9.74 -34.27 23.01
CA LEU A 9 -9.52 -32.84 23.00
C LEU A 9 -8.72 -32.50 21.75
N THR A 10 -9.39 -32.08 20.67
CA THR A 10 -8.72 -31.46 19.53
C THR A 10 -8.21 -30.10 19.95
N LEU A 11 -6.92 -30.04 20.27
CA LEU A 11 -6.19 -28.80 20.46
C LEU A 11 -6.09 -28.09 19.10
N GLY A 12 -6.93 -27.08 18.89
CA GLY A 12 -6.77 -26.15 17.79
C GLY A 12 -5.48 -25.37 18.02
N LEU A 13 -4.44 -25.66 17.23
CA LEU A 13 -3.31 -24.76 17.10
C LEU A 13 -3.80 -23.54 16.31
N ALA A 14 -4.18 -22.48 17.03
CA ALA A 14 -4.11 -21.14 16.50
C ALA A 14 -2.61 -20.83 16.32
N LEU A 15 -2.12 -20.95 15.09
CA LEU A 15 -0.83 -20.39 14.69
C LEU A 15 -0.99 -18.86 14.73
N GLY A 16 -0.84 -18.29 15.92
CA GLY A 16 -0.63 -16.86 16.05
C GLY A 16 0.65 -16.50 15.30
N ALA A 17 0.53 -15.60 14.33
CA ALA A 17 1.64 -15.05 13.59
C ALA A 17 2.69 -14.51 14.58
N SER A 18 3.84 -15.18 14.68
CA SER A 18 4.94 -14.69 15.49
C SER A 18 5.66 -13.61 14.68
N ALA A 19 5.57 -12.35 15.13
CA ALA A 19 6.30 -11.21 14.57
C ALA A 19 7.74 -11.58 14.16
N ALA A 20 8.37 -10.83 13.23
CA ALA A 20 9.78 -11.05 12.93
C ALA A 20 10.51 -10.94 14.28
N LYS A 21 11.64 -11.63 14.47
CA LYS A 21 12.29 -11.67 15.79
C LYS A 21 12.47 -10.28 16.42
N ASN A 22 12.48 -9.22 15.60
CA ASN A 22 12.54 -7.84 16.02
C ASN A 22 11.36 -6.95 15.59
N SER A 23 10.36 -7.41 14.81
CA SER A 23 9.27 -6.50 14.41
C SER A 23 8.32 -6.21 15.58
N ILE A 24 8.05 -4.93 15.79
CA ILE A 24 7.06 -4.48 16.77
C ILE A 24 5.64 -4.85 16.35
N VAL A 25 4.74 -4.96 17.32
CA VAL A 25 3.34 -5.33 17.10
C VAL A 25 2.41 -4.21 17.53
N ALA A 26 1.26 -4.10 16.86
CA ALA A 26 0.24 -3.15 17.23
C ALA A 26 -0.33 -3.50 18.63
N PRO A 27 -0.74 -2.50 19.43
CA PRO A 27 -1.38 -2.75 20.71
C PRO A 27 -2.72 -3.47 20.53
N THR A 28 -3.09 -4.29 21.52
CA THR A 28 -4.32 -5.09 21.50
C THR A 28 -5.30 -4.68 22.59
N GLY A 29 -6.59 -4.97 22.42
CA GLY A 29 -7.59 -4.88 23.49
C GLY A 29 -8.26 -3.50 23.64
N ALA A 30 -8.02 -2.58 22.72
CA ALA A 30 -8.74 -1.30 22.68
C ALA A 30 -10.18 -1.48 22.16
N GLU A 31 -11.14 -0.69 22.66
CA GLU A 31 -12.50 -0.67 22.08
C GLU A 31 -12.48 -0.18 20.63
N THR A 32 -11.65 0.83 20.38
CA THR A 32 -11.34 1.35 19.05
C THR A 32 -9.83 1.46 18.89
N LEU A 33 -9.31 0.94 17.78
CA LEU A 33 -7.92 1.12 17.36
C LEU A 33 -7.89 2.01 16.12
N THR A 34 -7.11 3.09 16.14
CA THR A 34 -6.91 3.93 14.94
C THR A 34 -5.61 3.56 14.26
N VAL A 35 -5.62 3.41 12.94
CA VAL A 35 -4.43 3.19 12.10
C VAL A 35 -4.39 4.20 10.95
N ALA A 36 -3.20 4.45 10.41
CA ALA A 36 -3.01 5.27 9.21
C ALA A 36 -2.78 4.38 7.98
N LEU A 37 -3.40 4.72 6.87
CA LEU A 37 -3.24 4.09 5.57
C LEU A 37 -2.63 5.12 4.62
N LEU A 38 -1.60 4.72 3.89
CA LEU A 38 -0.85 5.57 2.98
C LEU A 38 -0.12 4.70 1.95
N GLY A 39 0.22 5.26 0.80
CA GLY A 39 1.03 4.61 -0.23
C GLY A 39 1.62 5.65 -1.17
N ASP A 40 2.40 5.19 -2.13
CA ASP A 40 2.92 6.03 -3.19
C ASP A 40 3.85 7.13 -2.60
N TYR A 41 4.80 6.68 -1.78
CA TYR A 41 5.81 7.49 -1.08
C TYR A 41 7.24 7.00 -1.37
N GLY A 42 8.26 7.59 -0.73
CA GLY A 42 9.65 7.14 -0.90
C GLY A 42 10.34 7.73 -2.12
N TRP A 43 10.01 8.98 -2.45
CA TRP A 43 10.68 9.76 -3.49
C TRP A 43 12.05 10.26 -3.01
N THR A 44 12.20 10.45 -1.70
CA THR A 44 13.43 11.00 -1.12
C THR A 44 14.62 10.03 -1.26
N GLY A 45 15.77 10.58 -1.65
CA GLY A 45 17.03 9.84 -1.78
C GLY A 45 17.28 9.22 -3.16
N TRP A 46 16.31 9.29 -4.08
CA TRP A 46 16.55 8.94 -5.49
C TRP A 46 17.34 10.05 -6.20
N GLN A 47 18.35 9.66 -6.97
CA GLN A 47 19.18 10.54 -7.78
C GLN A 47 19.13 10.06 -9.24
N PRO A 48 18.38 10.72 -10.12
CA PRO A 48 18.23 10.26 -11.48
C PRO A 48 19.56 10.25 -12.26
N LEU A 49 19.71 9.30 -13.18
CA LEU A 49 20.86 9.22 -14.09
C LEU A 49 21.09 10.54 -14.86
N PRO A 50 22.30 10.87 -15.32
CA PRO A 50 22.52 12.09 -16.11
C PRO A 50 21.68 12.14 -17.40
N LEU A 51 21.10 13.30 -17.73
CA LEU A 51 20.28 13.48 -18.94
C LEU A 51 21.05 13.14 -20.24
N ASP A 52 22.35 13.41 -20.29
CA ASP A 52 23.19 13.03 -21.43
C ASP A 52 23.22 11.51 -21.62
N PHE A 53 23.28 10.75 -20.52
CA PHE A 53 23.22 9.29 -20.58
C PHE A 53 21.86 8.85 -21.16
N CYS A 54 20.76 9.34 -20.61
CA CYS A 54 19.42 8.97 -21.06
C CYS A 54 19.15 9.35 -22.53
N ASN A 55 19.55 10.55 -22.94
CA ASN A 55 19.20 11.08 -24.26
C ASN A 55 20.18 10.64 -25.37
N ASN A 56 21.47 10.44 -25.03
CA ASN A 56 22.51 10.25 -26.04
C ASN A 56 23.22 8.90 -25.95
N VAL A 57 23.37 8.32 -24.76
CA VAL A 57 24.08 7.05 -24.56
C VAL A 57 23.12 5.87 -24.67
N MET A 58 21.99 5.92 -23.95
CA MET A 58 21.00 4.84 -23.93
C MET A 58 20.50 4.45 -25.33
N PRO A 59 20.18 5.38 -26.27
CA PRO A 59 19.79 4.99 -27.62
C PRO A 59 20.89 4.27 -28.41
N LYS A 60 22.17 4.63 -28.18
CA LYS A 60 23.31 3.96 -28.83
C LYS A 60 23.50 2.55 -28.29
N LEU A 61 23.40 2.37 -26.98
CA LEU A 61 23.45 1.05 -26.36
C LEU A 61 22.33 0.13 -26.90
N LYS A 62 21.11 0.68 -27.04
CA LYS A 62 19.98 -0.04 -27.67
C LYS A 62 20.27 -0.40 -29.13
N ALA A 63 20.84 0.53 -29.91
CA ALA A 63 21.20 0.30 -31.30
C ALA A 63 22.29 -0.78 -31.47
N ASP A 64 23.23 -0.86 -30.52
CA ASP A 64 24.28 -1.89 -30.47
C ASP A 64 23.81 -3.23 -29.89
N GLY A 65 22.53 -3.35 -29.51
CA GLY A 65 21.94 -4.59 -28.99
C GLY A 65 22.29 -4.90 -27.54
N VAL A 66 22.81 -3.93 -26.79
CA VAL A 66 23.10 -4.07 -25.35
C VAL A 66 21.79 -4.22 -24.59
N GLN A 67 21.69 -5.25 -23.75
CA GLN A 67 20.58 -5.42 -22.82
C GLN A 67 20.76 -4.46 -21.65
N ILE A 68 19.80 -3.55 -21.47
CA ILE A 68 19.84 -2.52 -20.44
C ILE A 68 18.97 -2.98 -19.26
N PRO A 69 19.48 -3.00 -18.02
CA PRO A 69 18.69 -3.32 -16.83
C PRO A 69 17.41 -2.46 -16.73
N ARG A 70 16.37 -3.00 -16.10
CA ARG A 70 15.08 -2.31 -15.98
C ARG A 70 15.18 -1.01 -15.18
N GLU A 71 15.92 -1.04 -14.07
CA GLU A 71 16.23 0.15 -13.25
C GLU A 71 16.85 1.29 -14.08
N ILE A 72 17.84 0.98 -14.93
CA ILE A 72 18.48 2.00 -15.80
C ILE A 72 17.49 2.54 -16.85
N GLN A 73 16.55 1.72 -17.32
CA GLN A 73 15.52 2.18 -18.25
C GLN A 73 14.50 3.09 -17.54
N ASN A 74 14.08 2.72 -16.33
CA ASN A 74 13.10 3.44 -15.54
C ASN A 74 13.64 4.79 -15.05
N ASP A 75 14.90 4.82 -14.59
CA ASP A 75 15.58 6.04 -14.16
C ASP A 75 15.67 7.15 -15.24
N CYS A 76 15.42 6.79 -16.50
CA CYS A 76 15.35 7.70 -17.62
C CYS A 76 13.93 8.15 -17.98
N ASP A 77 12.91 7.84 -17.17
CA ASP A 77 11.54 8.31 -17.36
C ASP A 77 11.45 9.85 -17.24
N PRO A 78 10.98 10.56 -18.27
CA PRO A 78 10.95 12.02 -18.22
C PRO A 78 9.99 12.61 -17.19
N GLY A 79 8.93 11.91 -16.82
CA GLY A 79 7.91 12.34 -15.86
C GLY A 79 8.46 12.31 -14.44
N ASP A 80 8.94 11.15 -13.99
CA ASP A 80 9.44 10.97 -12.62
C ASP A 80 10.62 11.90 -12.33
N ARG A 81 11.49 12.08 -13.33
CA ARG A 81 12.63 13.01 -13.25
C ARG A 81 12.22 14.48 -13.13
N GLN A 82 11.06 14.86 -13.64
CA GLN A 82 10.52 16.21 -13.46
C GLN A 82 9.85 16.35 -12.09
N ALA A 83 9.23 15.27 -11.59
CA ALA A 83 8.50 15.26 -10.34
C ALA A 83 9.41 15.23 -9.10
N ILE A 84 10.55 14.52 -9.13
CA ILE A 84 11.39 14.19 -7.96
C ILE A 84 11.65 15.33 -6.97
N ALA A 85 12.01 16.52 -7.47
CA ALA A 85 12.32 17.65 -6.59
C ALA A 85 11.09 18.10 -5.79
N ASN A 86 9.93 18.16 -6.45
CA ASN A 86 8.67 18.51 -5.81
C ASN A 86 8.19 17.34 -4.93
N ALA A 87 8.25 16.11 -5.44
CA ALA A 87 7.83 14.90 -4.74
C ALA A 87 8.55 14.72 -3.40
N THR A 88 9.86 14.95 -3.34
CA THR A 88 10.64 14.93 -2.09
C THR A 88 10.13 15.96 -1.07
N ILE A 89 9.80 17.17 -1.54
CA ILE A 89 9.29 18.24 -0.67
C ILE A 89 7.88 17.89 -0.17
N GLU A 90 7.01 17.41 -1.06
CA GLU A 90 5.64 17.05 -0.76
C GLU A 90 5.56 15.84 0.18
N GLU A 91 6.38 14.82 -0.04
CA GLU A 91 6.51 13.67 0.87
C GLU A 91 6.88 14.13 2.29
N GLY A 92 7.90 14.97 2.44
CA GLY A 92 8.31 15.49 3.75
C GLY A 92 7.22 16.35 4.41
N ALA A 93 6.44 17.10 3.63
CA ALA A 93 5.30 17.86 4.15
C ALA A 93 4.14 16.94 4.56
N THR A 94 3.85 15.89 3.80
CA THR A 94 2.85 14.89 4.12
C THR A 94 3.24 14.06 5.33
N ALA A 95 4.51 13.67 5.48
CA ALA A 95 5.02 12.97 6.67
C ALA A 95 4.79 13.77 7.96
N ARG A 96 5.10 15.08 7.94
CA ARG A 96 4.79 16.00 9.07
C ARG A 96 3.29 16.11 9.32
N TYR A 97 2.48 16.11 8.27
CA TYR A 97 1.03 16.20 8.38
C TYR A 97 0.43 14.92 8.99
N ILE A 98 0.89 13.75 8.55
CA ILE A 98 0.56 12.44 9.13
C ILE A 98 0.90 12.43 10.62
N GLU A 99 2.11 12.88 11.00
CA GLU A 99 2.50 12.96 12.42
C GLU A 99 1.49 13.78 13.24
N ASN A 100 1.19 14.99 12.78
CA ASN A 100 0.27 15.88 13.49
C ASN A 100 -1.15 15.30 13.64
N VAL A 101 -1.68 14.66 12.60
CA VAL A 101 -2.99 13.99 12.67
C VAL A 101 -2.92 12.78 13.60
N CYS A 102 -1.87 11.96 13.50
CA CYS A 102 -1.73 10.75 14.27
C CYS A 102 -1.41 10.97 15.76
N LEU A 103 -0.79 12.09 16.15
CA LEU A 103 -0.68 12.50 17.55
C LEU A 103 -2.05 12.80 18.15
N ARG A 104 -2.95 13.44 17.39
CA ARG A 104 -4.32 13.75 17.85
C ARG A 104 -5.22 12.53 17.87
N LYS A 105 -5.11 11.70 16.82
CA LYS A 105 -5.92 10.50 16.61
C LYS A 105 -5.40 9.29 17.39
N ASN A 106 -4.20 9.38 17.96
CA ASN A 106 -3.50 8.28 18.61
C ASN A 106 -3.39 7.05 17.69
N CYS A 107 -2.91 7.25 16.45
CA CYS A 107 -2.68 6.14 15.51
C CYS A 107 -1.76 5.10 16.17
N SER A 108 -2.08 3.82 16.02
CA SER A 108 -1.42 2.70 16.68
C SER A 108 -0.57 1.85 15.73
N ALA A 109 -0.77 2.00 14.43
CA ALA A 109 -0.01 1.36 13.36
C ALA A 109 -0.18 2.13 12.04
N PHE A 110 0.65 1.79 11.06
CA PHE A 110 0.66 2.31 9.70
C PHE A 110 0.52 1.16 8.71
N ILE A 111 -0.20 1.38 7.61
CA ILE A 111 -0.53 0.37 6.62
C ILE A 111 -0.16 0.94 5.26
N SER A 112 0.91 0.40 4.66
CA SER A 112 1.35 0.84 3.33
C SER A 112 0.63 0.07 2.22
N VAL A 113 0.12 0.77 1.22
CA VAL A 113 -0.46 0.16 0.01
C VAL A 113 0.54 0.05 -1.14
N GLY A 114 1.85 0.10 -0.87
CA GLY A 114 2.89 -0.11 -1.88
C GLY A 114 3.39 1.17 -2.53
N ASP A 115 4.29 0.99 -3.49
CA ASP A 115 5.19 2.03 -4.00
C ASP A 115 5.87 2.75 -2.85
N ASN A 116 6.66 1.96 -2.13
CA ASN A 116 7.39 2.43 -0.96
C ASN A 116 8.65 3.19 -1.36
N PHE A 117 9.11 3.02 -2.61
CA PHE A 117 10.39 3.50 -3.09
C PHE A 117 10.41 3.82 -4.61
N TYR A 118 10.16 5.09 -4.98
CA TYR A 118 10.41 5.65 -6.33
C TYR A 118 11.88 6.05 -6.66
N ASP A 119 12.39 5.81 -7.86
CA ASP A 119 11.63 5.38 -9.03
C ASP A 119 11.83 3.88 -9.35
N SER A 120 12.97 3.30 -8.95
CA SER A 120 13.35 1.93 -9.32
C SER A 120 13.44 0.96 -8.15
N GLY A 121 12.78 1.26 -7.02
CA GLY A 121 12.85 0.43 -5.82
C GLY A 121 14.22 0.48 -5.12
N VAL A 122 14.39 -0.32 -4.07
CA VAL A 122 15.63 -0.43 -3.30
C VAL A 122 16.14 -1.86 -3.37
N ASP A 123 17.45 -2.06 -3.32
CA ASP A 123 18.08 -3.38 -3.28
C ASP A 123 19.25 -3.41 -2.27
N PHE A 124 19.93 -4.55 -2.15
CA PHE A 124 21.03 -4.70 -1.19
C PHE A 124 22.38 -4.19 -1.71
N THR A 125 22.37 -2.96 -2.22
CA THR A 125 23.55 -2.17 -2.61
C THR A 125 23.77 -1.01 -1.61
N PRO A 126 24.95 -0.37 -1.59
CA PRO A 126 25.16 0.84 -0.79
C PRO A 126 24.10 1.93 -1.06
N GLU A 127 23.74 2.13 -2.33
CA GLU A 127 22.74 3.09 -2.77
C GLU A 127 21.33 2.71 -2.30
N GLY A 128 20.92 1.45 -2.47
CA GLY A 128 19.63 0.94 -2.01
C GLY A 128 19.47 0.99 -0.49
N ILE A 129 20.51 0.66 0.27
CA ILE A 129 20.53 0.78 1.74
C ILE A 129 20.37 2.25 2.16
N GLN A 130 21.12 3.16 1.54
CA GLN A 130 21.02 4.59 1.87
C GLN A 130 19.61 5.11 1.57
N ARG A 131 19.05 4.70 0.44
CA ARG A 131 17.70 5.09 0.00
C ARG A 131 16.61 4.58 0.93
N PHE A 132 16.75 3.38 1.49
CA PHE A 132 15.86 2.90 2.55
C PHE A 132 15.85 3.82 3.78
N TYR A 133 17.02 4.28 4.20
CA TYR A 133 17.13 5.21 5.33
C TYR A 133 16.55 6.59 5.01
N GLU A 134 16.86 7.15 3.84
CA GLU A 134 16.42 8.50 3.46
C GLU A 134 14.94 8.57 3.11
N GLY A 135 14.46 7.65 2.28
CA GLY A 135 13.09 7.60 1.77
C GLY A 135 12.07 7.14 2.80
N TRP A 136 12.49 6.41 3.84
CA TRP A 136 11.54 5.86 4.80
C TRP A 136 11.99 5.96 6.26
N ALA A 137 13.12 5.35 6.63
CA ALA A 137 13.44 5.17 8.06
C ALA A 137 13.65 6.50 8.81
N ASN A 138 14.29 7.48 8.14
CA ASN A 138 14.55 8.83 8.65
C ASN A 138 13.46 9.83 8.25
N MET A 139 12.62 9.51 7.25
CA MET A 139 11.50 10.35 6.83
C MET A 139 10.39 10.32 7.88
N TYR A 140 9.99 9.13 8.30
CA TYR A 140 8.87 8.91 9.20
C TYR A 140 9.32 8.76 10.66
N VAL A 141 10.03 9.75 11.19
CA VAL A 141 10.49 9.78 12.60
C VAL A 141 9.64 10.73 13.44
N GLY A 142 9.42 10.42 14.71
CA GLY A 142 8.63 11.28 15.60
C GLY A 142 7.71 10.50 16.53
N GLU A 143 7.07 11.20 17.48
CA GLU A 143 6.25 10.56 18.53
C GLU A 143 5.06 9.79 17.94
N ALA A 144 4.53 10.23 16.80
CA ALA A 144 3.47 9.50 16.11
C ALA A 144 3.94 8.16 15.53
N PHE A 145 5.21 8.01 15.17
CA PHE A 145 5.75 6.84 14.45
C PHE A 145 6.55 5.88 15.36
N ASN A 146 7.18 6.42 16.40
CA ASN A 146 8.06 5.67 17.29
C ASN A 146 7.33 4.49 17.93
N GLY A 147 7.91 3.29 17.80
CA GLY A 147 7.36 2.08 18.41
C GLY A 147 6.02 1.62 17.84
N LYS A 148 5.69 1.97 16.58
CA LYS A 148 4.47 1.51 15.91
C LYS A 148 4.76 0.80 14.57
N PRO A 149 4.15 -0.38 14.32
CA PRO A 149 4.44 -1.15 13.11
C PRO A 149 3.92 -0.49 11.85
N TRP A 150 4.61 -0.78 10.75
CA TRP A 150 4.27 -0.45 9.38
C TRP A 150 4.06 -1.74 8.60
N TYR A 151 2.80 -2.06 8.30
CA TYR A 151 2.41 -3.24 7.54
C TYR A 151 2.53 -2.94 6.05
N GLN A 152 3.58 -3.45 5.42
CA GLN A 152 3.95 -3.08 4.06
C GLN A 152 3.28 -3.95 3.00
N ALA A 153 2.95 -3.33 1.86
CA ALA A 153 2.69 -4.00 0.59
C ALA A 153 3.76 -3.56 -0.43
N LEU A 154 3.90 -4.27 -1.55
CA LEU A 154 4.72 -3.83 -2.69
C LEU A 154 3.84 -3.13 -3.72
N GLY A 155 4.42 -2.17 -4.44
CA GLY A 155 3.88 -1.62 -5.69
C GLY A 155 4.84 -1.78 -6.87
N ASN A 156 4.49 -1.18 -8.00
CA ASN A 156 5.22 -1.36 -9.25
C ASN A 156 6.64 -0.80 -9.25
N HIS A 157 6.89 0.32 -8.57
CA HIS A 157 8.24 0.85 -8.43
C HIS A 157 9.12 -0.06 -7.54
N ASP A 158 8.51 -0.77 -6.58
CA ASP A 158 9.22 -1.67 -5.66
C ASP A 158 9.78 -2.93 -6.36
N VAL A 159 9.18 -3.35 -7.48
CA VAL A 159 9.57 -4.57 -8.21
C VAL A 159 10.51 -4.32 -9.39
N VAL A 160 10.90 -3.07 -9.67
CA VAL A 160 11.76 -2.68 -10.81
C VAL A 160 13.16 -3.29 -10.70
N ALA A 161 13.71 -3.37 -9.50
CA ALA A 161 14.97 -4.08 -9.21
C ALA A 161 14.84 -5.62 -9.21
N GLY A 162 13.68 -6.14 -9.61
CA GLY A 162 13.40 -7.56 -9.72
C GLY A 162 13.46 -8.28 -8.36
N SER A 163 13.92 -9.53 -8.37
CA SER A 163 13.95 -10.33 -7.14
C SER A 163 14.81 -9.70 -6.05
N ALA A 164 15.83 -8.92 -6.41
CA ALA A 164 16.71 -8.25 -5.45
C ALA A 164 15.97 -7.18 -4.64
N GLY A 165 15.08 -6.41 -5.28
CA GLY A 165 14.30 -5.39 -4.57
C GLY A 165 13.19 -5.97 -3.70
N VAL A 166 12.54 -7.01 -4.20
CA VAL A 166 11.57 -7.77 -3.40
C VAL A 166 12.21 -8.40 -2.18
N ASP A 167 13.38 -9.05 -2.34
CA ASP A 167 14.11 -9.66 -1.22
C ASP A 167 14.61 -8.59 -0.23
N PHE A 168 15.00 -7.41 -0.71
CA PHE A 168 15.37 -6.31 0.19
C PHE A 168 14.21 -5.94 1.11
N GLN A 169 13.03 -5.68 0.56
CA GLN A 169 11.87 -5.24 1.34
C GLN A 169 11.27 -6.34 2.21
N THR A 170 11.25 -7.58 1.73
CA THR A 170 10.60 -8.71 2.45
C THR A 170 11.53 -9.41 3.45
N ARG A 171 12.86 -9.27 3.33
CA ARG A 171 13.84 -10.05 4.12
C ARG A 171 14.87 -9.20 4.82
N ILE A 172 15.38 -8.15 4.17
CA ILE A 172 16.50 -7.34 4.67
C ILE A 172 16.01 -6.17 5.51
N ALA A 173 15.05 -5.38 5.00
CA ALA A 173 14.46 -4.24 5.70
C ALA A 173 13.90 -4.60 7.09
N PRO A 174 13.17 -5.73 7.30
CA PRO A 174 12.72 -6.15 8.63
C PRO A 174 13.86 -6.47 9.62
N LEU A 175 15.09 -6.70 9.14
CA LEU A 175 16.27 -6.90 9.99
C LEU A 175 17.00 -5.58 10.31
N MET A 176 16.79 -4.57 9.47
CA MET A 176 17.39 -3.24 9.61
C MET A 176 16.54 -2.30 10.45
N GLU A 177 15.22 -2.45 10.42
CA GLU A 177 14.33 -1.60 11.18
C GLU A 177 13.04 -2.31 11.65
N ASP A 178 12.83 -2.27 12.97
CA ASP A 178 11.80 -3.04 13.68
C ASP A 178 10.37 -2.56 13.36
N ARG A 179 10.21 -1.28 12.99
CA ARG A 179 8.92 -0.74 12.52
C ARG A 179 8.50 -1.34 11.17
N TRP A 180 9.44 -1.78 10.32
CA TRP A 180 9.14 -2.30 8.99
C TRP A 180 8.66 -3.75 9.07
N TYR A 181 7.38 -4.00 8.76
CA TYR A 181 6.77 -5.33 8.85
C TYR A 181 6.38 -5.86 7.48
N PHE A 182 6.91 -7.04 7.13
CA PHE A 182 6.61 -7.75 5.87
C PHE A 182 6.39 -9.25 6.10
N GLY A 183 5.57 -9.59 7.10
CA GLY A 183 5.32 -10.99 7.48
C GLY A 183 6.60 -11.72 7.93
N HIS A 184 6.56 -13.06 7.90
CA HIS A 184 7.65 -13.90 8.45
C HIS A 184 8.18 -14.94 7.48
N ASP A 185 7.41 -15.21 6.43
CA ASP A 185 7.74 -16.25 5.47
C ASP A 185 8.66 -15.74 4.35
N ASN A 186 9.13 -14.48 4.45
CA ASN A 186 9.91 -13.80 3.40
C ASN A 186 9.15 -13.78 2.07
N LEU A 187 7.84 -13.59 2.14
CA LEU A 187 6.94 -13.58 0.99
C LEU A 187 6.39 -12.17 0.77
N PRO A 188 6.15 -11.78 -0.48
CA PRO A 188 5.56 -10.50 -0.85
C PRO A 188 4.04 -10.47 -0.60
N TYR A 189 3.49 -11.51 0.01
CA TYR A 189 2.10 -11.62 0.44
C TYR A 189 2.04 -12.31 1.80
N TYR A 190 1.16 -11.83 2.67
CA TYR A 190 1.03 -12.33 4.05
C TYR A 190 -0.33 -11.90 4.64
N THR A 191 -0.59 -12.32 5.88
CA THR A 191 -1.79 -11.93 6.62
C THR A 191 -1.41 -11.48 8.02
N TYR A 192 -2.16 -10.53 8.58
CA TYR A 192 -2.01 -10.08 9.95
C TYR A 192 -3.36 -9.66 10.53
N ASP A 193 -3.47 -9.72 11.86
CA ASP A 193 -4.67 -9.31 12.58
C ASP A 193 -4.40 -8.06 13.41
N LEU A 194 -5.37 -7.15 13.42
CA LEU A 194 -5.51 -6.13 14.44
C LEU A 194 -6.62 -6.56 15.41
N THR A 195 -6.36 -6.53 16.71
CA THR A 195 -7.27 -7.10 17.72
C THR A 195 -7.68 -6.07 18.76
N GLY A 196 -8.98 -5.74 18.79
CA GLY A 196 -9.57 -4.92 19.84
C GLY A 196 -10.04 -5.71 21.06
N SER A 197 -10.84 -5.07 21.92
CA SER A 197 -11.40 -5.69 23.13
C SER A 197 -12.43 -6.78 22.84
N ASN A 198 -13.17 -6.64 21.74
CA ASN A 198 -14.27 -7.53 21.35
C ASN A 198 -14.39 -7.72 19.82
N TRP A 199 -13.37 -7.32 19.06
CA TRP A 199 -13.35 -7.41 17.60
C TRP A 199 -11.96 -7.82 17.11
N THR A 200 -11.91 -8.34 15.88
CA THR A 200 -10.66 -8.59 15.15
C THR A 200 -10.85 -8.14 13.71
N ALA A 201 -9.80 -7.58 13.11
CA ALA A 201 -9.73 -7.23 11.70
C ALA A 201 -8.56 -7.97 11.06
N THR A 202 -8.88 -8.89 10.14
CA THR A 202 -7.89 -9.62 9.36
C THR A 202 -7.57 -8.84 8.09
N PHE A 203 -6.30 -8.49 7.93
CA PHE A 203 -5.75 -7.91 6.71
C PHE A 203 -5.03 -9.00 5.95
N VAL A 204 -5.34 -9.13 4.66
CA VAL A 204 -4.58 -9.97 3.73
C VAL A 204 -3.86 -9.06 2.75
N VAL A 205 -2.54 -9.11 2.76
CA VAL A 205 -1.67 -8.35 1.88
C VAL A 205 -1.28 -9.24 0.71
N LEU A 206 -1.51 -8.76 -0.50
CA LEU A 206 -1.12 -9.46 -1.74
C LEU A 206 -0.28 -8.55 -2.62
N ASP A 207 0.61 -9.15 -3.39
CA ASP A 207 1.33 -8.50 -4.46
C ASP A 207 0.46 -8.52 -5.72
N SER A 208 -0.05 -7.34 -6.08
CA SER A 208 -0.93 -7.18 -7.24
C SER A 208 -0.16 -7.03 -8.56
N ASP A 209 1.14 -6.71 -8.54
CA ASP A 209 2.01 -6.65 -9.73
C ASP A 209 2.03 -7.98 -10.48
N CYS A 210 1.98 -9.09 -9.73
CA CYS A 210 1.89 -10.43 -10.29
C CYS A 210 0.67 -10.64 -11.19
N PHE A 211 -0.39 -9.83 -11.07
CA PHE A 211 -1.61 -10.00 -11.86
C PHE A 211 -1.63 -9.15 -13.13
N VAL A 212 -0.74 -8.16 -13.26
CA VAL A 212 -0.82 -7.17 -14.34
C VAL A 212 -0.27 -7.74 -15.65
N ASN A 213 -1.17 -7.99 -16.61
CA ASN A 213 -0.80 -8.54 -17.93
C ASN A 213 0.14 -7.62 -18.71
N ALA A 214 -0.07 -6.30 -18.61
CA ALA A 214 0.74 -5.31 -19.32
C ALA A 214 2.23 -5.38 -18.92
N TYR A 215 2.53 -5.82 -17.70
CA TYR A 215 3.91 -5.97 -17.21
C TYR A 215 4.64 -7.17 -17.82
N GLN A 216 3.92 -8.07 -18.51
CA GLN A 216 4.53 -9.19 -19.23
C GLN A 216 5.10 -8.79 -20.60
N ALA A 217 4.81 -7.58 -21.07
CA ALA A 217 5.40 -7.07 -22.31
C ALA A 217 6.90 -6.84 -22.14
N ALA A 218 7.72 -7.31 -23.08
CA ALA A 218 9.17 -7.11 -23.04
C ALA A 218 9.60 -5.62 -23.01
N THR A 219 8.72 -4.73 -23.46
CA THR A 219 8.91 -3.27 -23.43
C THR A 219 8.58 -2.64 -22.08
N SER A 220 7.87 -3.35 -21.19
CA SER A 220 7.57 -2.84 -19.86
C SER A 220 8.82 -2.81 -18.99
N VAL A 221 9.01 -1.70 -18.29
CA VAL A 221 10.04 -1.54 -17.25
C VAL A 221 9.81 -2.53 -16.09
N TYR A 222 8.55 -2.87 -15.81
CA TYR A 222 8.14 -3.83 -14.78
C TYR A 222 8.29 -5.29 -15.22
N ASN A 223 8.72 -5.56 -16.46
CA ASN A 223 9.00 -6.91 -16.94
C ASN A 223 10.35 -7.42 -16.38
N THR A 224 10.37 -7.69 -15.07
CA THR A 224 11.52 -8.18 -14.30
C THR A 224 11.47 -9.69 -14.13
N ASP A 225 12.58 -10.28 -13.69
CA ASP A 225 12.67 -11.72 -13.40
C ASP A 225 11.62 -12.16 -12.35
N TYR A 226 11.41 -11.33 -11.33
CA TYR A 226 10.41 -11.52 -10.30
C TYR A 226 8.99 -11.51 -10.88
N VAL A 227 8.60 -10.45 -11.60
CA VAL A 227 7.24 -10.28 -12.13
C VAL A 227 6.90 -11.40 -13.13
N ILE A 228 7.85 -11.78 -14.00
CA ILE A 228 7.69 -12.92 -14.92
C ILE A 228 7.45 -14.24 -14.17
N SER A 229 8.15 -14.42 -13.04
CA SER A 229 8.02 -15.63 -12.22
C SER A 229 6.69 -15.66 -11.49
N CYS A 230 6.34 -14.59 -10.76
CA CYS A 230 5.17 -14.57 -9.91
C CYS A 230 3.86 -14.51 -10.72
N HIS A 231 3.87 -13.94 -11.93
CA HIS A 231 2.70 -13.95 -12.82
C HIS A 231 2.25 -15.35 -13.24
N LYS A 232 3.17 -16.32 -13.32
CA LYS A 232 2.84 -17.73 -13.61
C LYS A 232 2.14 -18.43 -12.45
N GLU A 233 2.14 -17.81 -11.27
CA GLU A 233 1.78 -18.41 -10.00
C GLU A 233 0.72 -17.58 -9.26
N THR A 234 -0.01 -16.70 -9.96
CA THR A 234 -1.08 -15.85 -9.38
C THR A 234 -2.12 -16.65 -8.60
N GLN A 235 -2.40 -17.90 -9.02
CA GLN A 235 -3.31 -18.79 -8.30
C GLN A 235 -2.87 -19.07 -6.85
N LYS A 236 -1.58 -19.05 -6.54
CA LYS A 236 -1.09 -19.19 -5.16
C LYS A 236 -1.60 -18.07 -4.27
N GLN A 237 -1.61 -16.83 -4.76
CA GLN A 237 -2.12 -15.67 -4.01
C GLN A 237 -3.66 -15.67 -3.93
N VAL A 238 -4.34 -16.10 -5.00
CA VAL A 238 -5.81 -16.30 -4.98
C VAL A 238 -6.20 -17.33 -3.92
N ASP A 239 -5.51 -18.47 -3.89
CA ASP A 239 -5.76 -19.54 -2.90
C ASP A 239 -5.38 -19.10 -1.49
N PHE A 240 -4.30 -18.32 -1.35
CA PHE A 240 -3.90 -17.73 -0.07
C PHE A 240 -4.97 -16.79 0.49
N LEU A 241 -5.53 -15.89 -0.33
CA LEU A 241 -6.62 -15.01 0.08
C LEU A 241 -7.87 -15.80 0.47
N ARG A 242 -8.28 -16.75 -0.39
CA ARG A 242 -9.45 -17.59 -0.12
C ARG A 242 -9.30 -18.35 1.19
N LYS A 243 -8.14 -18.95 1.42
CA LYS A 243 -7.84 -19.69 2.65
C LYS A 243 -7.82 -18.77 3.87
N SER A 244 -7.10 -17.64 3.79
CA SER A 244 -6.99 -16.68 4.89
C SER A 244 -8.35 -16.14 5.33
N PHE A 245 -9.23 -15.83 4.38
CA PHE A 245 -10.59 -15.41 4.70
C PHE A 245 -11.48 -16.57 5.19
N ALA A 246 -11.37 -17.77 4.60
CA ALA A 246 -12.16 -18.93 5.05
C ALA A 246 -11.79 -19.40 6.47
N GLU A 247 -10.53 -19.25 6.88
CA GLU A 247 -10.04 -19.64 8.21
C GLU A 247 -10.24 -18.55 9.27
N SER A 248 -10.56 -17.31 8.87
CA SER A 248 -10.75 -16.17 9.78
C SER A 248 -12.21 -15.97 10.20
N ASP A 249 -12.44 -15.96 11.52
CA ASP A 249 -13.69 -15.56 12.19
C ASP A 249 -13.72 -14.06 12.55
N ALA A 250 -12.80 -13.25 12.00
CA ALA A 250 -12.68 -11.83 12.30
C ALA A 250 -13.96 -11.04 11.98
N THR A 251 -14.20 -9.98 12.76
CA THR A 251 -15.29 -9.02 12.56
C THR A 251 -15.17 -8.31 11.21
N TRP A 252 -13.92 -8.05 10.80
CA TRP A 252 -13.60 -7.33 9.57
C TRP A 252 -12.56 -8.10 8.75
N LYS A 253 -12.68 -8.04 7.43
CA LYS A 253 -11.74 -8.60 6.47
C LYS A 253 -11.38 -7.53 5.45
N ILE A 254 -10.09 -7.27 5.28
CA ILE A 254 -9.57 -6.21 4.43
C ILE A 254 -8.54 -6.81 3.47
N LEU A 255 -8.70 -6.54 2.19
CA LEU A 255 -7.67 -6.82 1.17
C LEU A 255 -6.80 -5.57 1.01
N GLN A 256 -5.50 -5.73 1.20
CA GLN A 256 -4.48 -4.71 1.00
C GLN A 256 -3.65 -5.09 -0.22
N ILE A 257 -3.70 -4.24 -1.24
CA ILE A 257 -3.02 -4.39 -2.53
C ILE A 257 -2.55 -3.03 -3.01
N HIS A 258 -1.70 -2.98 -4.04
CA HIS A 258 -1.28 -1.71 -4.60
C HIS A 258 -2.21 -1.24 -5.72
N HIS A 259 -2.47 -2.09 -6.70
CA HIS A 259 -3.24 -1.74 -7.89
C HIS A 259 -4.76 -1.74 -7.63
N GLY A 260 -5.47 -0.73 -8.16
CA GLY A 260 -6.91 -0.59 -8.03
C GLY A 260 -7.72 -1.40 -9.06
N TYR A 261 -8.65 -2.25 -8.62
CA TYR A 261 -9.65 -2.84 -9.52
C TYR A 261 -10.67 -1.80 -10.02
N ILE A 262 -10.97 -0.81 -9.17
CA ILE A 262 -11.80 0.36 -9.48
C ILE A 262 -10.96 1.60 -9.22
N SER A 263 -10.81 2.42 -10.26
CA SER A 263 -10.02 3.64 -10.29
C SER A 263 -10.70 4.67 -11.21
N SER A 264 -10.31 5.94 -11.07
CA SER A 264 -10.67 6.99 -12.02
C SER A 264 -9.73 7.08 -13.23
N SER A 265 -8.54 6.43 -13.19
CA SER A 265 -7.58 6.36 -14.29
C SER A 265 -7.49 4.94 -14.89
N SER A 266 -6.99 3.97 -14.14
CA SER A 266 -6.60 2.64 -14.63
C SER A 266 -7.27 1.53 -13.83
N ASN A 267 -8.18 0.79 -14.49
CA ASN A 267 -8.86 -0.35 -13.89
C ASN A 267 -8.13 -1.66 -14.18
N TYR A 268 -7.58 -2.30 -13.15
CA TYR A 268 -6.86 -3.57 -13.25
C TYR A 268 -7.82 -4.76 -13.14
N THR A 269 -8.58 -5.01 -14.22
CA THR A 269 -9.64 -6.03 -14.24
C THR A 269 -9.17 -7.46 -14.01
N GLU A 270 -7.88 -7.72 -14.19
CA GLU A 270 -7.19 -8.97 -13.88
C GLU A 270 -7.28 -9.37 -12.40
N LEU A 271 -7.53 -8.39 -11.52
CA LEU A 271 -7.72 -8.62 -10.09
C LEU A 271 -9.10 -9.20 -9.73
N ALA A 272 -10.00 -9.39 -10.71
CA ALA A 272 -11.35 -9.91 -10.49
C ALA A 272 -11.42 -11.16 -9.59
N PRO A 273 -10.54 -12.18 -9.70
CA PRO A 273 -10.58 -13.34 -8.81
C PRO A 273 -10.36 -13.00 -7.33
N LEU A 274 -9.57 -11.95 -7.04
CA LEU A 274 -9.36 -11.45 -5.68
C LEU A 274 -10.62 -10.70 -5.21
N ILE A 275 -11.13 -9.81 -6.04
CA ILE A 275 -12.30 -8.98 -5.73
C ILE A 275 -13.54 -9.82 -5.49
N ASP A 276 -13.74 -10.91 -6.22
CA ASP A 276 -14.84 -11.85 -5.99
C ASP A 276 -14.77 -12.48 -4.60
N ILE A 277 -13.58 -12.89 -4.15
CA ILE A 277 -13.40 -13.43 -2.79
C ILE A 277 -13.72 -12.37 -1.73
N VAL A 278 -13.25 -11.13 -1.92
CA VAL A 278 -13.53 -10.03 -0.98
C VAL A 278 -15.05 -9.76 -0.92
N ARG A 279 -15.73 -9.75 -2.07
CA ARG A 279 -17.18 -9.56 -2.19
C ARG A 279 -17.97 -10.62 -1.42
N GLU A 280 -17.62 -11.88 -1.62
CA GLU A 280 -18.24 -13.03 -0.95
C GLU A 280 -18.09 -12.97 0.58
N ASN A 281 -17.07 -12.24 1.06
CA ASN A 281 -16.75 -12.11 2.47
C ASN A 281 -17.21 -10.79 3.12
N ASN A 282 -17.96 -9.93 2.41
CA ASN A 282 -18.26 -8.55 2.83
C ASN A 282 -16.99 -7.75 3.22
N GLY A 283 -15.88 -8.00 2.53
CA GLY A 283 -14.62 -7.31 2.82
C GLY A 283 -14.54 -5.92 2.17
N VAL A 284 -13.48 -5.20 2.52
CA VAL A 284 -13.10 -3.89 1.98
C VAL A 284 -11.76 -4.02 1.26
N VAL A 285 -11.55 -3.21 0.22
CA VAL A 285 -10.25 -3.12 -0.47
C VAL A 285 -9.59 -1.79 -0.17
N VAL A 286 -8.31 -1.82 0.16
CA VAL A 286 -7.45 -0.63 0.30
C VAL A 286 -6.34 -0.72 -0.75
N ASN A 287 -6.10 0.37 -1.48
CA ASN A 287 -5.11 0.42 -2.56
C ASN A 287 -4.44 1.79 -2.73
N GLY A 288 -3.38 1.82 -3.53
CA GLY A 288 -2.62 3.01 -3.95
C GLY A 288 -2.59 3.10 -5.47
N HIS A 289 -1.39 3.25 -6.03
CA HIS A 289 -1.06 3.28 -7.47
C HIS A 289 -1.51 4.54 -8.19
N ASP A 290 -2.78 4.90 -8.03
CA ASP A 290 -3.25 6.19 -8.48
C ASP A 290 -2.75 7.24 -7.49
N HIS A 291 -1.97 8.20 -7.97
CA HIS A 291 -1.38 9.27 -7.16
C HIS A 291 -2.43 10.30 -6.67
N CYS A 292 -3.48 9.86 -5.98
CA CYS A 292 -4.42 10.69 -5.22
C CYS A 292 -5.15 9.87 -4.14
N MET A 293 -6.29 10.38 -3.67
CA MET A 293 -7.17 9.67 -2.76
C MET A 293 -8.60 9.65 -3.28
N ALA A 294 -9.30 8.52 -3.07
CA ALA A 294 -10.69 8.40 -3.44
C ALA A 294 -11.41 7.36 -2.59
N HIS A 295 -12.73 7.49 -2.55
CA HIS A 295 -13.64 6.45 -2.08
C HIS A 295 -14.48 6.01 -3.27
N TYR A 296 -14.36 4.74 -3.67
CA TYR A 296 -15.23 4.13 -4.66
C TYR A 296 -16.14 3.09 -4.02
N GLN A 297 -17.33 2.95 -4.59
CA GLN A 297 -18.24 1.86 -4.25
C GLN A 297 -18.70 1.16 -5.52
N TYR A 298 -18.46 -0.15 -5.57
CA TYR A 298 -18.82 -1.00 -6.70
C TYR A 298 -19.40 -2.32 -6.21
N GLN A 299 -20.56 -2.70 -6.74
CA GLN A 299 -21.28 -3.92 -6.36
C GLN A 299 -21.48 -4.13 -4.84
N GLY A 300 -21.65 -3.03 -4.09
CA GLY A 300 -21.86 -3.06 -2.64
C GLY A 300 -20.59 -3.28 -1.82
N MET A 301 -19.42 -3.22 -2.44
CA MET A 301 -18.12 -3.17 -1.77
C MET A 301 -17.56 -1.75 -1.81
N ASP A 302 -16.82 -1.40 -0.76
CA ASP A 302 -16.10 -0.13 -0.67
C ASP A 302 -14.62 -0.35 -1.00
N PHE A 303 -14.05 0.58 -1.77
CA PHE A 303 -12.65 0.63 -2.20
C PHE A 303 -12.07 1.97 -1.74
N VAL A 304 -10.95 1.91 -1.02
CA VAL A 304 -10.29 3.05 -0.39
C VAL A 304 -8.94 3.25 -1.07
N LEU A 305 -8.88 4.24 -1.96
CA LEU A 305 -7.64 4.67 -2.61
C LEU A 305 -6.91 5.68 -1.71
N THR A 306 -5.62 5.46 -1.47
CA THR A 306 -4.77 6.30 -0.61
C THR A 306 -3.33 6.50 -1.13
N GLY A 307 -3.17 6.74 -2.43
CA GLY A 307 -1.86 6.99 -3.07
C GLY A 307 -1.41 8.47 -3.07
N GLY A 308 -1.83 9.26 -2.09
CA GLY A 308 -1.51 10.69 -2.02
C GLY A 308 -0.30 11.04 -1.15
N ALA A 309 0.50 10.07 -0.69
CA ALA A 309 1.44 10.33 0.40
C ALA A 309 2.74 11.01 -0.03
N GLY A 310 3.27 10.66 -1.21
CA GLY A 310 4.47 11.27 -1.80
C GLY A 310 4.13 12.40 -2.75
N TYR A 311 3.80 12.06 -3.99
CA TYR A 311 3.45 13.01 -5.06
C TYR A 311 2.03 12.73 -5.54
N ALA A 312 1.23 13.79 -5.72
CA ALA A 312 -0.16 13.64 -6.16
C ALA A 312 -0.33 14.17 -7.58
N GLU A 313 -1.06 13.43 -8.43
CA GLU A 313 -1.23 13.70 -9.84
C GLU A 313 -2.70 13.75 -10.25
N ALA A 314 -3.11 14.86 -10.88
CA ALA A 314 -4.47 14.97 -11.40
C ALA A 314 -4.75 13.97 -12.53
N GLY A 315 -3.70 13.60 -13.28
CA GLY A 315 -3.74 12.67 -14.41
C GLY A 315 -4.10 11.25 -13.99
N ASP A 316 -3.58 10.80 -12.86
CA ASP A 316 -3.80 9.44 -12.33
C ASP A 316 -5.14 9.30 -11.61
N CYS A 317 -5.91 10.37 -11.57
CA CYS A 317 -7.23 10.35 -10.99
C CYS A 317 -8.26 10.68 -12.04
N ASN A 318 -8.66 11.94 -12.19
CA ASN A 318 -9.85 12.25 -12.95
C ASN A 318 -9.60 13.20 -14.11
N TYR A 319 -8.47 13.93 -14.12
CA TYR A 319 -8.07 14.86 -15.17
C TYR A 319 -9.22 15.70 -15.78
N GLY A 320 -10.18 16.11 -14.94
CA GLY A 320 -11.32 16.94 -15.31
C GLY A 320 -12.50 16.22 -15.95
N VAL A 321 -12.49 14.89 -15.98
CA VAL A 321 -13.63 14.07 -16.39
C VAL A 321 -14.73 14.12 -15.31
N PRO A 322 -16.02 14.13 -15.66
CA PRO A 322 -17.08 14.02 -14.65
C PRO A 322 -17.00 12.69 -13.90
N LEU A 323 -17.14 12.74 -12.56
CA LEU A 323 -17.14 11.54 -11.73
C LEU A 323 -18.24 10.56 -12.16
N GLY A 324 -17.85 9.31 -12.39
CA GLY A 324 -18.77 8.21 -12.63
C GLY A 324 -19.56 7.81 -11.38
N PRO A 325 -20.59 6.95 -11.52
CA PRO A 325 -21.51 6.60 -10.43
C PRO A 325 -20.87 5.84 -9.26
N TYR A 326 -19.65 5.32 -9.46
CA TYR A 326 -18.91 4.54 -8.48
C TYR A 326 -18.07 5.42 -7.54
N ALA A 327 -17.65 6.62 -7.96
CA ALA A 327 -16.89 7.53 -7.12
C ALA A 327 -17.83 8.23 -6.11
N LYS A 328 -17.58 8.01 -4.82
CA LYS A 328 -18.31 8.66 -3.71
C LYS A 328 -17.60 9.92 -3.23
N TRP A 329 -16.28 9.91 -3.32
CA TRP A 329 -15.44 11.06 -3.06
C TRP A 329 -14.13 10.93 -3.82
N LEU A 330 -13.58 12.07 -4.24
CA LEU A 330 -12.30 12.18 -4.92
C LEU A 330 -11.55 13.38 -4.36
N GLY A 331 -10.30 13.16 -3.95
CA GLY A 331 -9.36 14.17 -3.49
C GLY A 331 -8.61 14.85 -4.64
N ALA A 332 -9.28 15.12 -5.76
CA ALA A 332 -8.70 15.71 -6.96
C ALA A 332 -9.76 16.44 -7.80
N ASP A 333 -9.31 17.36 -8.65
CA ASP A 333 -10.12 18.05 -9.65
C ASP A 333 -9.48 18.01 -11.06
N ALA A 334 -9.90 18.91 -11.95
CA ALA A 334 -9.38 18.98 -13.32
C ALA A 334 -7.93 19.45 -13.44
N LYS A 335 -7.36 20.04 -12.38
CA LYS A 335 -6.07 20.72 -12.40
C LYS A 335 -5.07 20.09 -11.45
N GLN A 336 -5.54 19.54 -10.33
CA GLN A 336 -4.65 19.01 -9.29
C GLN A 336 -5.28 17.84 -8.53
N ALA A 337 -4.41 17.05 -7.90
CA ALA A 337 -4.74 16.09 -6.87
C ALA A 337 -4.17 16.55 -5.54
N ALA A 338 -4.83 16.18 -4.43
CA ALA A 338 -4.40 16.52 -3.10
C ALA A 338 -3.45 15.45 -2.56
N ASN A 339 -2.35 15.90 -1.95
CA ASN A 339 -1.57 15.05 -1.07
C ASN A 339 -2.35 14.75 0.21
N GLY A 340 -2.05 13.63 0.86
CA GLY A 340 -2.74 13.25 2.09
C GLY A 340 -2.68 11.77 2.37
N PHE A 341 -3.54 11.34 3.29
CA PHE A 341 -3.62 9.96 3.71
C PHE A 341 -5.00 9.67 4.33
N VAL A 342 -5.25 8.42 4.69
CA VAL A 342 -6.49 7.99 5.34
C VAL A 342 -6.20 7.49 6.75
N THR A 343 -7.02 7.86 7.74
CA THR A 343 -7.07 7.10 9.00
C THR A 343 -8.25 6.15 9.00
N LEU A 344 -8.08 5.00 9.63
CA LEU A 344 -9.12 4.01 9.87
C LEU A 344 -9.28 3.79 11.37
N ASP A 345 -10.45 4.16 11.90
CA ASP A 345 -10.87 3.76 13.24
C ASP A 345 -11.59 2.41 13.15
N ILE A 346 -11.01 1.39 13.78
CA ILE A 346 -11.53 0.03 13.81
C ILE A 346 -12.17 -0.20 15.16
N SER A 347 -13.46 -0.54 15.18
CA SER A 347 -14.20 -0.95 16.37
C SER A 347 -15.08 -2.16 16.05
N TYR A 348 -15.77 -2.72 17.04
CA TYR A 348 -16.75 -3.78 16.77
C TYR A 348 -17.90 -3.29 15.88
N ASN A 349 -18.29 -2.02 15.98
CA ASN A 349 -19.48 -1.50 15.30
C ASN A 349 -19.22 -1.02 13.87
N SER A 350 -18.01 -0.56 13.58
CA SER A 350 -17.66 -0.02 12.27
C SER A 350 -16.17 -0.01 11.97
N LEU A 351 -15.85 -0.07 10.68
CA LEU A 351 -14.65 0.52 10.09
C LEU A 351 -14.97 1.95 9.67
N LYS A 352 -14.39 2.96 10.32
CA LYS A 352 -14.59 4.38 9.96
C LYS A 352 -13.34 4.90 9.26
N PHE A 353 -13.49 5.23 7.98
CA PHE A 353 -12.44 5.83 7.16
C PHE A 353 -12.59 7.35 7.17
N GLU A 354 -11.48 8.05 7.40
CA GLU A 354 -11.39 9.50 7.42
C GLU A 354 -10.24 9.94 6.52
N TYR A 355 -10.56 10.71 5.47
CA TYR A 355 -9.59 11.20 4.49
C TYR A 355 -9.07 12.56 4.95
N TYR A 356 -7.74 12.66 5.06
CA TYR A 356 -7.04 13.86 5.47
C TYR A 356 -6.25 14.38 4.28
N ALA A 357 -6.88 15.26 3.51
CA ALA A 357 -6.27 15.89 2.36
C ALA A 357 -5.60 17.21 2.75
N ARG A 358 -4.30 17.31 2.47
CA ARG A 358 -3.48 18.51 2.61
C ARG A 358 -3.70 19.43 1.41
N ASP A 359 -3.54 20.73 1.61
CA ASP A 359 -3.50 21.75 0.55
C ASP A 359 -4.80 21.97 -0.26
N MET A 360 -5.96 21.74 0.37
CA MET A 360 -7.28 21.83 -0.29
C MET A 360 -7.96 23.23 -0.20
N LEU A 361 -7.29 24.30 -0.65
CA LEU A 361 -7.99 25.52 -1.09
C LEU A 361 -7.55 25.88 -2.51
N LEU A 362 -8.32 25.40 -3.49
CA LEU A 362 -8.22 25.77 -4.89
C LEU A 362 -8.97 27.09 -5.15
N ASN A 363 -8.21 28.16 -5.43
CA ASN A 363 -8.75 29.34 -6.12
C ASN A 363 -7.74 29.84 -7.16
N GLY A 364 -7.79 29.26 -8.36
CA GLY A 364 -6.79 29.53 -9.40
C GLY A 364 -5.67 28.47 -9.42
N ALA A 365 -4.41 28.90 -9.57
CA ALA A 365 -3.21 28.05 -9.63
C ALA A 365 -2.30 28.20 -8.40
N ASP A 366 -2.83 28.72 -7.28
CA ASP A 366 -2.09 28.97 -6.04
C ASP A 366 -2.65 28.14 -4.88
N TYR A 367 -1.74 27.56 -4.10
CA TYR A 367 -2.02 26.81 -2.88
C TYR A 367 -2.27 27.76 -1.70
N TYR A 368 -3.35 27.52 -0.92
CA TYR A 368 -3.60 28.22 0.34
C TYR A 368 -3.74 27.22 1.50
N PRO A 369 -3.11 27.48 2.67
CA PRO A 369 -3.38 26.72 3.89
C PRO A 369 -4.86 26.83 4.27
N VAL A 370 -5.55 25.69 4.40
CA VAL A 370 -6.95 25.68 4.85
C VAL A 370 -6.99 25.93 6.36
N LYS A 371 -7.89 26.83 6.80
CA LYS A 371 -8.18 27.01 8.22
C LYS A 371 -8.75 25.70 8.76
N ASN A 372 -7.98 25.00 9.62
CA ASN A 372 -8.26 23.66 10.15
C ASN A 372 -7.96 22.49 9.20
N ASP A 373 -6.81 22.52 8.51
CA ASP A 373 -6.28 21.44 7.67
C ASP A 373 -6.20 20.06 8.37
N GLN A 374 -6.36 20.00 9.69
CA GLN A 374 -6.29 18.78 10.50
C GLN A 374 -7.65 18.08 10.74
N ALA A 375 -8.74 18.57 10.16
CA ALA A 375 -10.04 17.87 10.16
C ALA A 375 -10.19 17.03 8.88
N PRO A 376 -10.91 15.89 8.93
CA PRO A 376 -11.07 15.06 7.73
C PRO A 376 -11.90 15.78 6.67
N SER A 377 -11.42 15.78 5.42
CA SER A 377 -12.09 16.36 4.26
C SER A 377 -13.30 15.53 3.83
N TYR A 378 -13.27 14.22 4.10
CA TYR A 378 -14.34 13.28 3.84
C TYR A 378 -14.27 12.11 4.82
N SER A 379 -15.40 11.49 5.12
CA SER A 379 -15.43 10.28 5.95
C SER A 379 -16.64 9.41 5.61
N PHE A 380 -16.49 8.11 5.83
CA PHE A 380 -17.58 7.15 5.73
C PHE A 380 -17.37 5.99 6.72
N SER A 381 -18.37 5.12 6.85
CA SER A 381 -18.26 3.95 7.72
C SER A 381 -18.85 2.70 7.08
N VAL A 382 -18.12 1.59 7.20
CA VAL A 382 -18.60 0.25 6.89
C VAL A 382 -19.10 -0.37 8.18
N THR A 383 -20.37 -0.77 8.22
CA THR A 383 -21.04 -1.32 9.41
C THR A 383 -21.45 -2.78 9.26
N LYS A 384 -21.36 -3.32 8.05
CA LYS A 384 -21.66 -4.72 7.76
C LYS A 384 -20.43 -5.57 8.08
N HIS A 385 -20.55 -6.48 9.05
CA HIS A 385 -19.47 -7.41 9.41
C HIS A 385 -19.12 -8.36 8.27
N ALA A 386 -17.86 -8.79 8.29
CA ALA A 386 -17.38 -9.86 7.44
C ALA A 386 -18.18 -11.16 7.68
N THR A 387 -18.27 -12.01 6.65
CA THR A 387 -18.79 -13.36 6.85
C THR A 387 -17.83 -14.16 7.74
N LYS A 388 -18.38 -15.00 8.62
CA LYS A 388 -17.56 -15.92 9.41
C LYS A 388 -16.94 -17.00 8.52
N GLY A 389 -15.78 -17.52 8.94
CA GLY A 389 -15.11 -18.59 8.23
C GLY A 389 -15.98 -19.85 8.09
N SER A 390 -15.94 -20.49 6.92
CA SER A 390 -16.52 -21.81 6.72
C SER A 390 -15.45 -22.85 7.05
N LYS A 391 -15.45 -23.37 8.28
CA LYS A 391 -14.54 -24.45 8.71
C LYS A 391 -14.75 -25.75 7.93
#